data_AF-A0A2G2JMU9-F1
#
_entry.id   AF-A0A2G2JMU9-F1
#
_cell.length_a   1.000
_cell.length_b   1.000
_cell.length_c   1.000
_cell.angle_alpha   90.00
_cell.angle_beta   90.00
_cell.angle_gamma   90.00
#
_symmetry.space_group_name_H-M   'P 1'
#
loop_
_entity.id
_entity.type
_entity.pdbx_description
1 polymer ?
#
loop_
_entity_poly.entity_id
_entity_poly.type
_entity_poly.pdbx_seq_one_letter_code
_entity_poly.pdbx_strand_id
1 'polypeptide(L)'
;MLLVIRYLLVPMCFSLLITSYVFFTGTHNQAEIYSFLFYSILFYGAPFFIFSLLILMVKPSTQIIHSGFIGISMALLLVSSIWLLPPDKSGLPIQWMIYWPLSAILGFIFITISFIIHKYKKLAVSDQDQ
;
A
#
# COMPACT_ATOMS: atom_id res chain seq x y z
N MET A 1 -7.02 -7.37 -13.89
CA MET A 1 -7.89 -6.23 -13.54
C MET A 1 -8.55 -6.37 -12.17
N LEU A 2 -9.35 -7.41 -11.94
CA LEU A 2 -10.08 -7.60 -10.67
C LEU A 2 -9.17 -7.58 -9.43
N LEU A 3 -7.97 -8.17 -9.53
CA LEU A 3 -6.97 -8.17 -8.45
C LEU A 3 -6.56 -6.74 -8.03
N VAL A 4 -6.30 -5.87 -9.01
CA VAL A 4 -5.90 -4.47 -8.77
C VAL A 4 -7.01 -3.75 -8.02
N ILE A 5 -8.26 -3.89 -8.47
CA ILE A 5 -9.43 -3.28 -7.84
C ILE A 5 -9.53 -3.71 -6.37
N ARG A 6 -9.34 -5.01 -6.07
CA ARG A 6 -9.36 -5.51 -4.69
C ARG A 6 -8.31 -4.86 -3.80
N TYR A 7 -7.11 -4.61 -4.32
CA TYR A 7 -6.06 -3.92 -3.56
C TYR A 7 -6.28 -2.42 -3.42
N LEU A 8 -6.93 -1.77 -4.39
CA LEU A 8 -7.31 -0.35 -4.27
C LEU A 8 -8.34 -0.12 -3.16
N LEU A 9 -9.11 -1.14 -2.77
CA LEU A 9 -10.02 -1.05 -1.64
C LEU A 9 -9.28 -0.97 -0.29
N VAL A 10 -8.06 -1.50 -0.19
CA VAL A 10 -7.29 -1.48 1.07
C VAL A 10 -7.06 -0.05 1.60
N PRO A 11 -6.45 0.88 0.83
CA PRO A 11 -6.27 2.25 1.30
C PRO A 11 -7.60 2.99 1.46
N MET A 12 -8.63 2.65 0.69
CA MET A 12 -9.97 3.26 0.84
C MET A 12 -10.61 2.88 2.19
N CYS A 13 -10.64 1.58 2.52
CA CYS A 13 -11.15 1.10 3.81
C CYS A 13 -10.34 1.67 4.98
N PHE A 14 -9.01 1.70 4.86
CA PHE A 14 -8.14 2.29 5.88
C PHE A 14 -8.43 3.79 6.10
N SER A 15 -8.58 4.54 5.02
CA SER A 15 -8.90 5.98 5.08
C SER A 15 -10.27 6.23 5.72
N LEU A 16 -11.27 5.39 5.40
CA LEU A 16 -12.59 5.44 6.03
C LEU A 16 -12.49 5.17 7.54
N LEU A 17 -11.75 4.14 7.96
CA LEU A 17 -11.58 3.81 9.38
C LEU A 17 -10.95 4.95 10.17
N ILE A 18 -9.86 5.56 9.66
CA ILE A 18 -9.23 6.70 10.33
C ILE A 18 -10.17 7.90 10.36
N THR A 19 -10.85 8.19 9.24
CA THR A 19 -11.79 9.32 9.19
C THR A 19 -12.93 9.14 10.20
N SER A 20 -13.47 7.93 10.31
CA SER A 20 -14.47 7.60 11.33
C SER A 20 -13.93 7.80 12.75
N TYR A 21 -12.71 7.35 13.03
CA TYR A 21 -12.08 7.59 14.33
C TYR A 21 -11.95 9.09 14.66
N VAL A 22 -11.47 9.90 13.72
CA VAL A 22 -11.36 11.36 13.89
C VAL A 22 -12.73 12.00 14.10
N PHE A 23 -13.73 11.60 13.31
CA PHE A 23 -15.11 12.08 13.44
C PHE A 23 -15.71 11.81 14.82
N PHE A 24 -15.44 10.64 15.43
CA PHE A 24 -15.98 10.28 16.74
C PHE A 24 -15.18 10.84 17.93
N THR A 25 -13.94 11.29 17.74
CA THR A 25 -13.05 11.70 18.84
C THR A 25 -12.84 13.22 18.95
N GLY A 26 -13.29 14.00 17.96
CA GLY A 26 -13.12 15.45 17.96
C GLY A 26 -14.36 16.22 17.52
N THR A 27 -14.33 17.53 17.76
CA THR A 27 -15.32 18.47 17.21
C THR A 27 -14.80 18.99 15.88
N HIS A 28 -15.35 18.47 14.78
CA HIS A 28 -14.96 18.85 13.42
C HIS A 28 -16.18 19.30 12.64
N ASN A 29 -16.00 20.28 11.76
CA ASN A 29 -17.04 20.62 10.80
C ASN A 29 -17.06 19.60 9.64
N GLN A 30 -18.15 19.59 8.86
CA GLN A 30 -18.30 18.64 7.75
C GLN A 30 -17.22 18.81 6.66
N ALA A 31 -16.82 20.05 6.38
CA ALA A 31 -15.81 20.35 5.35
C ALA A 31 -14.43 19.79 5.72
N GLU A 32 -14.05 19.83 7.00
CA GLU A 32 -12.83 19.25 7.55
C GLU A 32 -12.82 17.74 7.39
N ILE A 33 -13.94 17.08 7.69
CA ILE A 33 -14.07 15.61 7.57
C ILE A 33 -13.98 15.16 6.12
N TYR A 34 -14.64 15.86 5.19
CA TYR A 34 -14.55 15.53 3.77
C TYR A 34 -13.14 15.77 3.20
N SER A 35 -12.52 16.89 3.59
CA SER A 35 -11.13 17.19 3.22
C SER A 35 -10.19 16.12 3.76
N PHE A 36 -10.35 15.75 5.02
CA PHE A 36 -9.55 14.71 5.66
C PHE A 36 -9.70 13.36 4.96
N LEU A 37 -10.93 12.93 4.66
CA LEU A 37 -11.17 11.69 3.92
C LEU A 37 -10.49 11.71 2.56
N PHE A 38 -10.63 12.80 1.81
CA PHE A 38 -10.06 12.94 0.48
C PHE A 38 -8.53 12.87 0.51
N TYR A 39 -7.89 13.66 1.38
CA TYR A 39 -6.44 13.66 1.53
C TYR A 39 -5.91 12.34 2.08
N SER A 40 -6.65 11.68 2.97
CA SER A 40 -6.33 10.35 3.48
C SER A 40 -6.33 9.30 2.36
N ILE A 41 -7.37 9.27 1.52
CA ILE A 41 -7.43 8.37 0.36
C ILE A 41 -6.29 8.62 -0.61
N LEU A 42 -5.99 9.89 -0.92
CA LEU A 42 -4.89 10.22 -1.83
C LEU A 42 -3.54 9.82 -1.24
N PHE A 43 -3.32 10.12 0.03
CA PHE A 43 -2.03 9.88 0.68
C PHE A 43 -1.75 8.39 0.89
N TYR A 44 -2.68 7.65 1.50
CA TYR A 44 -2.54 6.22 1.73
C TYR A 44 -2.72 5.42 0.43
N GLY A 45 -3.47 5.95 -0.54
CA GLY A 45 -3.70 5.33 -1.84
C GLY A 45 -2.58 5.56 -2.86
N ALA A 46 -1.77 6.62 -2.72
CA ALA A 46 -0.77 6.99 -3.72
C ALA A 46 0.15 5.83 -4.13
N PRO A 47 0.78 5.07 -3.20
CA PRO A 47 1.60 3.92 -3.59
C PRO A 47 0.82 2.85 -4.36
N PHE A 48 -0.43 2.58 -3.97
CA PHE A 48 -1.31 1.64 -4.67
C PHE A 48 -1.67 2.12 -6.08
N PHE A 49 -1.99 3.40 -6.26
CA PHE A 49 -2.31 3.98 -7.56
C PHE A 49 -1.09 4.01 -8.48
N ILE A 50 0.06 4.46 -7.98
CA ILE A 50 1.31 4.48 -8.75
C ILE A 50 1.68 3.06 -9.19
N PHE A 51 1.62 2.08 -8.28
CA PHE A 51 1.92 0.71 -8.64
C PHE A 51 0.91 0.13 -9.64
N SER A 52 -0.38 0.47 -9.51
CA SER A 52 -1.41 0.10 -10.49
C SER A 52 -1.11 0.65 -11.88
N LEU A 53 -0.67 1.90 -11.98
CA LEU A 53 -0.25 2.50 -13.25
C LEU A 53 0.96 1.76 -13.84
N LEU A 54 1.96 1.42 -13.02
CA LEU A 54 3.12 0.64 -13.47
C LEU A 54 2.72 -0.76 -13.98
N ILE A 55 1.76 -1.41 -13.33
CA ILE A 55 1.21 -2.71 -13.76
C ILE A 55 0.56 -2.59 -15.14
N LEU A 56 -0.17 -1.50 -15.42
CA LEU A 56 -0.79 -1.27 -16.73
C LEU A 56 0.26 -1.12 -17.85
N MET A 57 1.41 -0.52 -17.54
CA MET A 57 2.51 -0.31 -18.49
C MET A 57 3.31 -1.60 -18.74
N VAL A 58 3.70 -2.31 -17.68
CA VAL A 58 4.63 -3.45 -17.77
C VAL A 58 3.91 -4.79 -17.98
N LYS A 59 2.63 -4.89 -17.60
CA LYS A 59 1.81 -6.11 -17.66
C LYS A 59 2.52 -7.36 -17.05
N PRO A 60 3.02 -7.29 -15.81
CA PRO A 60 3.68 -8.42 -15.17
C PRO A 60 2.71 -9.58 -14.86
N SER A 61 3.26 -10.75 -14.52
CA SER A 61 2.45 -11.91 -14.12
C SER A 61 1.65 -11.63 -12.83
N THR A 62 0.50 -12.29 -12.69
CA THR A 62 -0.41 -12.13 -11.53
C THR A 62 0.29 -12.32 -10.19
N GLN A 63 1.25 -13.25 -10.13
CA GLN A 63 2.04 -13.51 -8.92
C GLN A 63 2.86 -12.29 -8.50
N ILE A 64 3.53 -11.64 -9.45
CA ILE A 64 4.35 -10.44 -9.21
C ILE A 64 3.46 -9.26 -8.79
N ILE A 65 2.30 -9.10 -9.45
CA ILE A 65 1.30 -8.08 -9.10
C ILE A 65 0.87 -8.24 -7.63
N HIS A 66 0.48 -9.46 -7.25
CA HIS A 66 0.01 -9.76 -5.89
C HIS A 66 1.10 -9.47 -4.87
N SER A 67 2.33 -9.91 -5.14
CA SER A 67 3.47 -9.71 -4.25
C SER A 67 3.77 -8.23 -4.01
N GLY A 68 3.79 -7.41 -5.07
CA GLY A 68 4.02 -5.97 -4.93
C GLY A 68 2.96 -5.27 -4.09
N PHE A 69 1.68 -5.59 -4.29
CA PHE A 69 0.61 -5.04 -3.45
C PHE A 69 0.66 -5.53 -2.00
N ILE A 70 1.11 -6.76 -1.74
CA ILE A 70 1.36 -7.23 -0.37
C ILE A 70 2.46 -6.38 0.28
N GLY A 71 3.57 -6.13 -0.42
CA GLY A 71 4.65 -5.28 0.09
C GLY A 71 4.16 -3.87 0.46
N ILE A 72 3.35 -3.25 -0.41
CA ILE A 72 2.76 -1.93 -0.15
C ILE A 72 1.76 -1.99 1.03
N SER A 73 0.92 -3.02 1.10
CA SER A 73 0.00 -3.23 2.21
C SER A 73 0.73 -3.44 3.54
N MET A 74 1.87 -4.14 3.52
CA MET A 74 2.71 -4.35 4.68
C MET A 74 3.32 -3.03 5.17
N ALA A 75 3.75 -2.15 4.27
CA ALA A 75 4.21 -0.82 4.65
C ALA A 75 3.11 -0.01 5.35
N LEU A 76 1.87 -0.09 4.84
CA LEU A 76 0.72 0.58 5.45
C LEU A 76 0.44 0.02 6.86
N LEU A 77 0.50 -1.30 7.02
CA LEU A 77 0.33 -1.97 8.31
C LEU A 77 1.43 -1.58 9.32
N LEU A 78 2.68 -1.48 8.87
CA LEU A 78 3.82 -1.11 9.73
C LEU A 78 3.74 0.35 10.16
N VAL A 79 3.35 1.26 9.26
CA VAL A 79 3.19 2.67 9.64
C VAL A 79 1.98 2.88 10.53
N SER A 80 0.89 2.14 10.31
CA SER A 80 -0.29 2.21 11.16
C SER A 80 -0.08 1.59 12.53
N SER A 81 0.78 0.57 12.68
CA SER A 81 1.10 0.03 14.01
C SER A 81 1.88 1.03 14.88
N ILE A 82 2.62 1.96 14.26
CA ILE A 82 3.29 3.07 14.96
C ILE A 82 2.26 4.06 15.54
N TRP A 83 1.00 4.06 15.11
CA TRP A 83 -0.07 4.88 15.74
C TRP A 83 -0.36 4.49 17.20
N LEU A 84 0.00 3.27 17.60
CA LEU A 84 -0.13 2.83 19.00
C LEU A 84 0.94 3.46 19.92
N LEU A 85 1.95 4.12 19.35
CA LEU A 85 2.98 4.81 20.11
C LEU A 85 2.57 6.27 20.35
N PRO A 86 2.97 6.87 21.49
CA PRO A 86 2.62 8.24 21.81
C PRO A 86 3.05 9.19 20.68
N PRO A 87 2.21 10.19 20.33
CA PRO A 87 2.49 11.09 19.22
C PRO A 87 3.81 11.82 19.44
N ASP A 88 4.58 11.95 18.36
CA ASP A 88 5.85 12.68 18.37
C ASP A 88 5.62 14.13 18.84
N LYS A 89 6.45 14.58 19.78
CA LYS A 89 6.40 15.93 20.36
C LYS A 89 6.70 17.03 19.33
N SER A 90 7.29 16.68 18.19
CA SER A 90 7.56 17.61 17.09
C SER A 90 6.28 18.15 16.42
N GLY A 91 5.13 17.48 16.62
CA GLY A 91 3.88 17.81 15.94
C GLY A 91 3.90 17.52 14.43
N LEU A 92 5.04 17.08 13.88
CA LEU A 92 5.16 16.63 12.51
C LEU A 92 4.76 15.16 12.45
N PRO A 93 3.84 14.78 11.56
CA PRO A 93 3.39 13.42 11.54
C PRO A 93 4.42 12.61 10.72
N ILE A 94 5.52 12.22 11.37
CA ILE A 94 6.68 11.51 10.78
C ILE A 94 6.27 10.23 10.02
N GLN A 95 5.13 9.67 10.42
CA GLN A 95 4.42 8.57 9.78
C GLN A 95 4.12 8.85 8.28
N TRP A 96 3.83 10.10 7.94
CA TRP A 96 3.53 10.51 6.56
C TRP A 96 4.81 10.61 5.73
N MET A 97 5.94 10.92 6.36
CA MET A 97 7.22 10.98 5.67
C MET A 97 7.79 9.60 5.39
N ILE A 98 7.54 8.61 6.25
CA ILE A 98 8.10 7.26 6.11
C ILE A 98 7.24 6.33 5.25
N TYR A 99 5.93 6.53 5.19
CA TYR A 99 5.02 5.60 4.51
C TYR A 99 5.35 5.40 3.03
N TRP A 100 5.58 6.49 2.28
CA TRP A 100 5.85 6.40 0.85
C TRP A 100 7.20 5.73 0.55
N PRO A 101 8.33 6.15 1.16
CA PRO A 101 9.61 5.45 1.00
C PRO A 101 9.53 3.97 1.39
N LEU A 102 8.89 3.66 2.53
CA LEU A 102 8.77 2.29 3.00
C LEU A 102 7.93 1.43 2.04
N SER A 103 6.85 1.99 1.50
CA SER A 103 6.02 1.32 0.48
C SER A 103 6.81 1.01 -0.79
N ALA A 104 7.64 1.94 -1.24
CA ALA A 104 8.51 1.72 -2.40
C ALA A 104 9.54 0.62 -2.13
N ILE A 105 10.21 0.66 -0.98
CA ILE A 105 11.22 -0.34 -0.58
C ILE A 105 10.59 -1.72 -0.45
N LEU A 106 9.51 -1.88 0.33
CA LEU A 106 8.87 -3.17 0.52
C LEU A 106 8.21 -3.68 -0.77
N GLY A 107 7.55 -2.81 -1.54
CA GLY A 107 7.01 -3.17 -2.84
C GLY A 107 8.10 -3.72 -3.76
N PHE A 108 9.25 -3.02 -3.85
CA PHE A 108 10.39 -3.46 -4.66
C PHE A 108 10.97 -4.80 -4.20
N ILE A 109 11.18 -4.99 -2.89
CA ILE A 109 11.69 -6.25 -2.32
C ILE A 109 10.76 -7.41 -2.69
N PHE A 110 9.46 -7.26 -2.46
CA PHE A 110 8.48 -8.32 -2.73
C PHE A 110 8.39 -8.65 -4.23
N ILE A 111 8.35 -7.63 -5.09
CA ILE A 111 8.38 -7.81 -6.55
C ILE A 111 9.64 -8.57 -6.98
N THR A 112 10.80 -8.17 -6.47
CA THR A 112 12.09 -8.76 -6.82
C THR A 112 12.16 -10.24 -6.40
N ILE A 113 11.78 -10.54 -5.16
CA ILE A 113 11.73 -11.92 -4.66
C ILE A 113 10.74 -12.74 -5.50
N SER A 114 9.55 -12.22 -5.77
CA SER A 114 8.55 -12.91 -6.57
C SER A 114 9.04 -13.16 -8.01
N PHE A 115 9.76 -12.21 -8.59
CA PHE A 115 10.33 -12.34 -9.93
C PHE A 115 11.41 -13.44 -9.96
N ILE A 116 12.32 -13.46 -8.98
CA ILE A 116 13.36 -14.47 -8.85
C ILE A 116 12.73 -15.88 -8.73
N ILE A 117 11.77 -16.05 -7.83
CA ILE A 117 11.07 -17.33 -7.63
C ILE A 117 10.36 -17.77 -8.92
N HIS A 118 9.66 -16.84 -9.58
CA HIS A 118 8.96 -17.13 -10.83
C HIS A 118 9.93 -17.61 -11.93
N LYS A 119 11.10 -16.97 -12.05
CA LYS A 119 12.14 -17.32 -13.01
C LYS A 119 12.70 -18.73 -12.75
N TYR A 120 13.08 -19.04 -11.50
CA TYR A 120 13.62 -20.36 -11.16
C TYR A 120 12.60 -21.49 -11.36
N LYS A 121 11.33 -21.25 -11.02
CA LYS A 121 10.26 -22.23 -11.27
C LYS A 121 10.11 -22.53 -12.77
N LYS A 122 10.25 -21.53 -13.62
CA LYS A 122 10.16 -21.72 -15.08
C LYS A 122 11.33 -22.53 -15.64
N LEU A 123 12.55 -22.32 -15.12
CA LEU A 123 13.74 -23.08 -15.51
C LEU A 123 13.62 -24.55 -15.10
N ALA A 124 13.21 -24.82 -13.86
CA ALA A 124 13.09 -26.19 -13.35
C ALA A 124 12.07 -27.04 -14.12
N VAL A 125 10.99 -26.44 -14.65
CA VAL A 125 10.03 -27.15 -15.51
C VAL A 125 10.64 -27.47 -16.87
N SER A 126 11.44 -26.56 -17.44
CA SER A 126 12.12 -26.78 -18.72
C SER A 126 13.12 -27.93 -18.69
N ASP A 127 13.72 -28.21 -17.53
CA ASP A 127 14.68 -29.30 -17.35
C ASP A 127 14.00 -30.68 -17.16
N GLN A 128 12.70 -30.71 -16.85
CA GLN A 128 11.93 -31.96 -16.70
C GLN A 128 11.30 -32.46 -18.01
N ASP A 129 11.21 -31.57 -19.02
CA ASP A 129 10.68 -31.86 -20.35
C ASP A 129 11.77 -32.29 -21.36
N GLN A 130 13.01 -32.49 -20.90
CA GLN A 130 14.15 -33.02 -21.68
C GLN A 130 14.49 -34.46 -21.27
#